data_AF-A0A7V2HFE8-F1
#
_entry.id   AF-A0A7V2HFE8-F1
#
_cell.length_a   1.000
_cell.length_b   1.000
_cell.length_c   1.000
_cell.angle_alpha   90.00
_cell.angle_beta   90.00
_cell.angle_gamma   90.00
#
_symmetry.space_group_name_H-M   'P 1'
#
loop_
_entity.id
_entity.type
_entity.pdbx_description
1 polymer ?
#
loop_
_entity_poly.entity_id
_entity_poly.type
_entity_poly.pdbx_seq_one_letter_code
_entity_poly.pdbx_strand_id
1 'polypeptide(L)'
;MSVTVPDLPCHLSLSGRFGALIFVRIQVPARALEETLERLAALPYHINPEIFPHQGDGSESAIEFPAYDSWVSAIEEAVGPAGAVRIKR
;
A
#
# COMPACT_ATOMS: atom_id res chain seq x y z
N MET A 1 -35.85 -1.00 -12.36
CA MET A 1 -35.86 -0.83 -10.90
C MET A 1 -34.69 0.08 -10.55
N SER A 2 -34.97 1.31 -10.17
CA SER A 2 -33.94 2.32 -9.91
C SER A 2 -33.67 2.36 -8.41
N VAL A 3 -32.46 1.99 -8.00
CA VAL A 3 -32.04 2.07 -6.59
C VAL A 3 -31.56 3.49 -6.34
N THR A 4 -32.32 4.25 -5.57
CA THR A 4 -31.92 5.58 -5.10
C THR A 4 -30.91 5.38 -3.98
N VAL A 5 -29.65 5.75 -4.22
CA VAL A 5 -28.63 5.79 -3.18
C VAL A 5 -28.88 7.06 -2.36
N PRO A 6 -29.10 6.99 -1.04
CA PRO A 6 -29.24 8.18 -0.22
C PRO A 6 -27.91 8.95 -0.23
N ASP A 7 -28.01 10.27 -0.36
CA ASP A 7 -26.92 11.24 -0.35
C ASP A 7 -26.08 11.07 0.93
N LEU A 8 -25.00 10.29 0.84
CA LEU A 8 -24.04 10.12 1.92
C LEU A 8 -23.18 11.39 1.98
N PRO A 9 -22.96 11.98 3.17
CA PRO A 9 -22.09 13.13 3.28
C PRO A 9 -20.73 12.80 2.67
N CYS A 10 -20.27 13.62 1.73
CA CYS A 10 -19.03 13.44 0.95
C CYS A 10 -17.73 13.49 1.80
N HIS A 11 -17.85 13.41 3.12
CA HIS A 11 -16.77 13.29 4.07
C HIS A 11 -16.89 11.96 4.83
N LEU A 12 -17.13 10.87 4.08
CA LEU A 12 -16.80 9.53 4.56
C LEU A 12 -15.28 9.44 4.62
N SER A 13 -14.71 9.87 5.73
CA SER A 13 -13.45 9.30 6.16
C SER A 13 -13.69 7.79 6.16
N LEU A 14 -13.04 7.04 5.28
CA LEU A 14 -13.08 5.57 5.23
C LEU A 14 -12.32 5.03 6.45
N SER A 15 -12.73 5.48 7.63
CA SER A 15 -12.24 5.10 8.94
C SER A 15 -13.02 3.86 9.33
N GLY A 16 -12.53 2.71 8.86
CA GLY A 16 -12.99 1.42 9.36
C GLY A 16 -12.45 1.16 10.77
N ARG A 17 -12.73 -0.01 11.33
CA ARG A 17 -12.14 -0.48 12.61
C ARG A 17 -10.60 -0.51 12.62
N PHE A 18 -9.98 -0.35 11.45
CA PHE A 18 -8.54 -0.38 11.22
C PHE A 18 -7.94 1.01 11.00
N GLY A 19 -8.72 2.07 11.21
CA GLY A 19 -8.31 3.46 11.02
C GLY A 19 -8.48 3.95 9.59
N ALA A 20 -7.76 4.99 9.21
CA ALA A 20 -7.94 5.65 7.92
C ALA A 20 -7.32 4.84 6.77
N LEU A 21 -8.02 4.76 5.63
CA LEU A 21 -7.43 4.27 4.39
C LEU A 21 -6.46 5.33 3.85
N ILE A 22 -5.20 4.92 3.68
CA ILE A 22 -4.09 5.73 3.19
C ILE A 22 -3.51 5.08 1.93
N PHE A 23 -2.74 5.86 1.17
CA PHE A 23 -2.02 5.33 0.02
C PHE A 23 -0.55 5.12 0.37
N VAL A 24 -0.06 3.91 0.22
CA VAL A 24 1.32 3.50 0.54
C VAL A 24 2.11 3.39 -0.75
N ARG A 25 3.29 4.00 -0.78
CA ARG A 25 4.29 3.83 -1.83
C ARG A 25 5.58 3.31 -1.20
N ILE A 26 6.08 2.18 -1.70
CA ILE A 26 7.33 1.57 -1.26
C ILE A 26 8.33 1.69 -2.40
N GLN A 27 9.52 2.24 -2.13
CA GLN A 27 10.66 2.21 -3.06
C GLN A 27 11.64 1.16 -2.60
N VAL A 28 12.05 0.26 -3.49
CA VAL A 28 13.04 -0.80 -3.21
C VAL A 28 14.03 -0.91 -4.37
N PRO A 29 15.26 -1.41 -4.14
CA PRO A 29 16.14 -1.84 -5.21
C PRO A 29 15.43 -2.85 -6.11
N ALA A 30 15.61 -2.75 -7.43
CA ALA A 30 14.98 -3.65 -8.38
C ALA A 30 15.26 -5.13 -8.08
N ARG A 31 16.49 -5.43 -7.60
CA ARG A 31 16.92 -6.78 -7.17
C ARG A 31 16.18 -7.33 -5.95
N ALA A 32 15.54 -6.48 -5.15
CA ALA A 32 14.82 -6.84 -3.93
C ALA A 32 13.30 -6.86 -4.13
N LEU A 33 12.81 -6.57 -5.34
CA LEU A 33 11.38 -6.45 -5.63
C LEU A 33 10.64 -7.76 -5.33
N GLU A 34 11.12 -8.89 -5.86
CA GLU A 34 10.47 -10.19 -5.69
C GLU A 34 10.41 -10.59 -4.21
N GLU A 35 11.54 -10.51 -3.50
CA GLU A 35 11.59 -10.79 -2.06
C GLU A 35 10.65 -9.88 -1.26
N THR A 36 10.57 -8.59 -1.63
CA THR A 36 9.65 -7.66 -0.98
C THR A 36 8.19 -8.06 -1.21
N LEU A 37 7.82 -8.47 -2.43
CA LEU A 37 6.47 -8.90 -2.77
C LEU A 37 6.09 -10.19 -2.01
N GLU A 38 7.01 -11.13 -1.86
CA GLU A 38 6.78 -12.36 -1.07
C GLU A 38 6.51 -12.04 0.40
N ARG A 39 7.31 -11.15 1.01
CA ARG A 39 7.12 -10.74 2.40
C ARG A 39 5.80 -9.99 2.60
N LEU A 40 5.46 -9.11 1.65
CA LEU A 40 4.18 -8.40 1.65
C LEU A 40 3.00 -9.36 1.49
N ALA A 41 3.11 -10.41 0.66
CA ALA A 41 2.09 -11.43 0.49
C ALA A 41 1.92 -12.33 1.73
N ALA A 42 2.94 -12.44 2.58
CA ALA A 42 2.88 -13.17 3.85
C ALA A 42 2.17 -12.40 4.98
N LEU A 43 1.83 -11.12 4.76
CA LEU A 43 1.04 -10.36 5.72
C LEU A 43 -0.36 -10.97 5.88
N PRO A 44 -0.99 -10.86 7.05
CA PRO A 44 -2.32 -11.43 7.31
C PRO A 44 -3.46 -10.68 6.59
N TYR A 45 -3.13 -9.72 5.70
CA TYR A 45 -4.08 -8.90 4.96
C TYR A 45 -3.78 -8.97 3.48
N HIS A 46 -4.83 -9.05 2.66
CA HIS A 46 -4.68 -9.02 1.21
C HIS A 46 -4.47 -7.60 0.72
N ILE A 47 -3.32 -7.34 0.12
CA ILE A 47 -3.00 -6.12 -0.61
C ILE A 47 -2.98 -6.42 -2.10
N ASN A 48 -3.48 -5.47 -2.91
CA ASN A 48 -3.42 -5.54 -4.36
C ASN A 48 -2.40 -4.50 -4.85
N PRO A 49 -1.11 -4.86 -4.97
CA PRO A 49 -0.07 -3.92 -5.35
C PRO A 49 -0.09 -3.61 -6.85
N GLU A 50 0.04 -2.32 -7.18
CA GLU A 50 0.52 -1.87 -8.47
C GLU A 50 2.05 -1.81 -8.44
N ILE A 51 2.68 -2.45 -9.42
CA ILE A 51 4.14 -2.60 -9.50
C ILE A 51 4.66 -1.72 -10.64
N PHE A 52 5.60 -0.85 -10.31
CA PHE A 52 6.32 0.01 -11.24
C PHE A 52 7.79 -0.42 -11.28
N PRO A 53 8.15 -1.39 -12.14
CA PRO A 53 9.53 -1.88 -12.22
C PRO A 53 10.44 -0.83 -12.89
N HIS A 54 11.71 -0.83 -12.52
CA HIS A 54 12.78 -0.04 -13.17
C HIS A 54 12.50 1.48 -13.23
N GLN A 55 12.14 2.08 -12.10
CA GLN A 55 12.07 3.53 -11.98
C GLN A 55 13.46 4.19 -11.97
N GLY A 56 13.50 5.47 -12.38
CA GLY A 56 14.73 6.26 -12.39
C GLY A 56 15.72 5.79 -13.45
N ASP A 57 16.91 5.40 -13.03
CA ASP A 57 17.97 4.81 -13.85
C ASP A 57 17.83 3.28 -14.02
N GLY A 58 16.71 2.70 -13.54
CA GLY A 58 16.43 1.27 -13.60
C GLY A 58 16.93 0.48 -12.39
N SER A 59 17.57 1.14 -11.41
CA SER A 59 18.08 0.51 -10.19
C SER A 59 17.02 0.31 -9.10
N GLU A 60 15.89 1.01 -9.20
CA GLU A 60 14.79 0.98 -8.25
C GLU A 60 13.48 0.46 -8.87
N SER A 61 12.60 -0.06 -8.02
CA SER A 61 11.22 -0.37 -8.34
C SER A 61 10.32 0.29 -7.30
N ALA A 62 9.11 0.65 -7.69
CA ALA A 62 8.10 1.15 -6.77
C ALA A 62 6.90 0.20 -6.70
N ILE A 63 6.34 0.06 -5.51
CA ILE A 63 5.12 -0.71 -5.24
C ILE A 63 4.13 0.26 -4.61
N GLU A 64 2.91 0.32 -5.12
CA GLU A 64 1.87 1.19 -4.60
C GLU A 64 0.57 0.43 -4.31
N PHE A 65 -0.07 0.74 -3.19
CA PHE A 65 -1.38 0.18 -2.86
C PHE A 65 -2.08 0.99 -1.75
N PRO A 66 -3.42 0.95 -1.71
CA PRO A 66 -4.16 1.41 -0.55
C PRO A 66 -3.97 0.45 0.64
N ALA A 67 -3.75 1.00 1.83
CA ALA A 67 -3.67 0.24 3.08
C ALA A 67 -4.35 1.04 4.22
N TYR A 68 -4.69 0.36 5.31
CA TYR A 68 -5.12 1.08 6.52
C TYR A 68 -3.90 1.59 7.30
N ASP A 69 -4.04 2.72 7.97
CA ASP A 69 -2.97 3.32 8.80
C ASP A 69 -2.43 2.34 9.87
N SER A 70 -3.27 1.48 10.44
CA SER A 70 -2.88 0.45 11.41
C SER A 70 -1.98 -0.64 10.82
N TRP A 71 -1.91 -0.77 9.49
CA TRP A 71 -1.09 -1.78 8.81
C TRP A 71 0.34 -1.30 8.54
N VAL A 72 0.59 0.01 8.67
CA VAL A 72 1.87 0.64 8.30
C VAL A 72 3.05 -0.01 9.01
N SER A 73 2.97 -0.21 10.32
CA SER A 73 4.09 -0.81 11.05
C SER A 73 4.40 -2.24 10.58
N ALA A 74 3.37 -3.04 10.25
CA ALA A 74 3.60 -4.38 9.70
C ALA A 74 4.20 -4.34 8.29
N ILE A 75 3.81 -3.35 7.48
CA ILE A 75 4.36 -3.13 6.15
C ILE A 75 5.83 -2.70 6.24
N GLU A 76 6.18 -1.79 7.14
CA GLU A 76 7.57 -1.35 7.36
C GLU A 76 8.47 -2.50 7.79
N GLU A 77 8.01 -3.35 8.71
CA GLU A 77 8.73 -4.56 9.14
C GLU A 77 8.90 -5.56 7.98
N ALA A 78 7.87 -5.77 7.15
CA ALA A 78 7.95 -6.67 6.01
C ALA A 78 8.93 -6.17 4.93
N VAL A 79 8.95 -4.86 4.65
CA VAL A 79 9.87 -4.24 3.70
C VAL A 79 11.31 -4.27 4.23
N GLY A 80 11.49 -4.09 5.54
CA GLY A 80 12.80 -4.09 6.17
C GLY A 80 13.71 -2.94 5.68
N PRO A 81 15.01 -3.00 5.96
CA PRO A 81 15.94 -1.88 5.70
C PRO A 81 16.23 -1.65 4.21
N ALA A 82 15.82 -2.56 3.34
CA ALA A 82 16.07 -2.47 1.91
C ALA A 82 15.09 -1.53 1.18
N GLY A 83 13.96 -1.17 1.80
CA GLY A 83 12.97 -0.31 1.16
C GLY A 83 12.60 0.92 1.98
N ALA A 84 12.21 1.97 1.26
CA ALA A 84 11.70 3.20 1.83
C ALA A 84 10.18 3.27 1.66
N VAL A 85 9.45 3.30 2.78
CA VAL A 85 7.99 3.44 2.80
C VAL A 85 7.62 4.93 2.86
N ARG A 86 6.70 5.34 1.98
CA ARG A 86 6.13 6.69 1.94
C ARG A 86 4.61 6.59 1.99
N ILE A 87 4.00 7.44 2.82
CA ILE A 87 2.56 7.47 3.02
C ILE A 87 2.01 8.78 2.43
N LYS A 88 0.98 8.67 1.58
CA LYS A 88 0.16 9.80 1.17
C LYS A 88 -1.20 9.67 1.86
N ARG A 89 -1.55 10.70 2.64
CA ARG A 89 -2.84 10.84 3.33
C ARG A 89 -3.78 11.72 2.53
#